data_AF-A0A7V2S9B3-F1
#
_entry.id   AF-A0A7V2S9B3-F1
#
_cell.length_a   1.000
_cell.length_b   1.000
_cell.length_c   1.000
_cell.angle_alpha   90.00
_cell.angle_beta   90.00
_cell.angle_gamma   90.00
#
_symmetry.space_group_name_H-M   'P 1'
#
loop_
_entity.id
_entity.type
_entity.pdbx_description
1 polymer ?
#
loop_
_entity_poly.entity_id
_entity_poly.type
_entity_poly.pdbx_seq_one_letter_code
_entity_poly.pdbx_strand_id
1 'polypeptide(L)'
;MKSRDETVLAQDNQHHSQQSMQAWAESSPFSAGSASYLESLYEQYLENPDSVDEQWQQQFAGLLNSVQNDEIAHSAIKNYFKDIARQKKSSNIQIVSTDLKQIGVLQLIMAYRKHGHRIARTDPLGIKKPED
;
A
#
# COMPACT_ATOMS: atom_id res chain seq x y z
N MET A 1 24.26 -51.34 14.05
CA MET A 1 24.56 -50.29 13.04
C MET A 1 23.35 -50.09 12.13
N LYS A 2 22.28 -49.43 12.59
CA LYS A 2 21.14 -49.03 11.76
C LYS A 2 20.41 -47.89 12.45
N SER A 3 20.84 -46.66 12.21
CA SER A 3 20.21 -45.47 12.79
C SER A 3 20.62 -44.16 12.11
N ARG A 4 21.08 -44.19 10.85
CA ARG A 4 21.54 -42.99 10.13
C ARG A 4 20.84 -42.75 8.78
N ASP A 5 20.08 -43.71 8.25
CA ASP A 5 19.44 -43.58 6.93
C ASP A 5 18.01 -43.00 6.97
N GLU A 6 17.33 -43.00 8.13
CA GLU A 6 15.95 -42.49 8.21
C GLU A 6 15.85 -40.96 8.31
N THR A 7 16.91 -40.28 8.74
CA THR A 7 16.88 -38.82 8.93
C THR A 7 17.08 -38.02 7.64
N VAL A 8 17.70 -38.61 6.60
CA VAL A 8 17.96 -37.93 5.32
C VAL A 8 16.71 -37.93 4.42
N LEU A 9 15.88 -38.97 4.51
CA LEU A 9 14.65 -39.09 3.72
C LEU A 9 13.51 -38.17 4.20
N ALA A 10 13.57 -37.66 5.42
CA ALA A 10 12.57 -36.74 5.96
C ALA A 10 12.74 -35.29 5.44
N GLN A 11 13.96 -34.88 5.08
CA GLN A 11 14.25 -33.52 4.60
C GLN A 11 13.83 -33.30 3.15
N ASP A 12 13.94 -34.32 2.30
CA ASP A 12 13.57 -34.22 0.88
C ASP A 12 12.05 -34.04 0.68
N ASN A 13 11.26 -34.68 1.55
CA ASN A 13 9.79 -34.59 1.53
C ASN A 13 9.25 -33.23 2.05
N GLN A 14 10.05 -32.52 2.87
CA GLN A 14 9.71 -31.21 3.41
C GLN A 14 9.92 -30.07 2.39
N HIS A 15 10.92 -30.19 1.52
CA HIS A 15 11.16 -29.19 0.47
C HIS A 15 10.15 -29.28 -0.67
N HIS A 16 9.74 -30.49 -1.05
CA HIS A 16 8.74 -30.71 -2.11
C HIS A 16 7.35 -30.21 -1.72
N SER A 17 6.98 -30.35 -0.44
CA SER A 17 5.70 -29.86 0.10
C SER A 17 5.64 -28.35 0.23
N GLN A 18 6.76 -27.69 0.50
CA GLN A 18 6.83 -26.22 0.49
C GLN A 18 6.69 -25.69 -0.94
N GLN A 19 7.40 -26.27 -1.91
CA GLN A 19 7.34 -25.89 -3.32
C GLN A 19 5.94 -26.08 -3.92
N SER A 20 5.22 -27.14 -3.55
CA SER A 20 3.85 -27.35 -4.03
C SER A 20 2.85 -26.36 -3.43
N MET A 21 2.99 -25.98 -2.16
CA MET A 21 2.18 -24.93 -1.53
C MET A 21 2.45 -23.56 -2.16
N GLN A 22 3.69 -23.26 -2.50
CA GLN A 22 4.08 -22.01 -3.16
C GLN A 22 3.54 -21.93 -4.58
N ALA A 23 3.65 -23.00 -5.37
CA ALA A 23 3.08 -23.07 -6.72
C ALA A 23 1.54 -22.93 -6.72
N TRP A 24 0.87 -23.50 -5.71
CA TRP A 24 -0.57 -23.32 -5.53
C TRP A 24 -0.93 -21.87 -5.15
N ALA A 25 -0.14 -21.22 -4.28
CA ALA A 25 -0.34 -19.83 -3.92
C ALA A 25 -0.12 -18.88 -5.11
N GLU A 26 0.88 -19.15 -5.95
CA GLU A 26 1.18 -18.35 -7.14
C GLU A 26 0.11 -18.47 -8.24
N SER A 27 -0.54 -19.64 -8.36
CA SER A 27 -1.64 -19.89 -9.30
C SER A 27 -3.02 -19.49 -8.77
N SER A 28 -3.12 -19.12 -7.50
CA SER A 28 -4.35 -18.62 -6.90
C SER A 28 -4.76 -17.28 -7.52
N PRO A 29 -6.08 -17.01 -7.68
CA PRO A 29 -6.58 -15.69 -8.11
C PRO A 29 -6.13 -14.53 -7.22
N PHE A 30 -5.71 -14.81 -5.99
CA PHE A 30 -5.20 -13.83 -5.02
C PHE A 30 -3.68 -13.63 -5.09
N SER A 31 -3.01 -14.22 -6.07
CA SER A 31 -1.59 -14.01 -6.34
C SER A 31 -1.32 -12.57 -6.78
N ALA A 32 -0.10 -12.08 -6.54
CA ALA A 32 0.30 -10.73 -6.97
C ALA A 32 0.20 -10.54 -8.50
N GLY A 33 0.32 -11.62 -9.28
CA GLY A 33 0.20 -11.57 -10.75
C GLY A 33 -1.22 -11.35 -11.26
N SER A 34 -2.24 -11.73 -10.48
CA SER A 34 -3.67 -11.55 -10.81
C SER A 34 -4.29 -10.32 -10.16
N ALA A 35 -3.50 -9.53 -9.42
CA ALA A 35 -3.98 -8.33 -8.72
C ALA A 35 -4.63 -7.32 -9.67
N SER A 36 -4.08 -7.10 -10.87
CA SER A 36 -4.68 -6.19 -11.87
C SER A 36 -6.03 -6.68 -12.40
N TYR A 37 -6.19 -8.00 -12.54
CA TYR A 37 -7.45 -8.60 -12.96
C TYR A 37 -8.51 -8.45 -11.88
N LEU A 38 -8.17 -8.80 -10.63
CA LEU A 38 -9.07 -8.62 -9.48
C LEU A 38 -9.48 -7.17 -9.29
N GLU A 39 -8.53 -6.23 -9.44
CA GLU A 39 -8.82 -4.79 -9.39
C GLU A 39 -9.87 -4.41 -10.44
N SER A 40 -9.67 -4.81 -11.71
CA SER A 40 -10.61 -4.49 -12.77
C SER A 40 -11.99 -5.13 -12.53
N LEU A 41 -12.02 -6.35 -11.99
CA LEU A 41 -13.25 -7.07 -11.68
C LEU A 41 -14.02 -6.39 -10.53
N TYR A 42 -13.28 -5.93 -9.51
CA TYR A 42 -13.86 -5.20 -8.39
C TYR A 42 -14.37 -3.81 -8.81
N GLU A 43 -13.62 -3.08 -9.65
CA GLU A 43 -14.10 -1.82 -10.22
C GLU A 43 -15.39 -2.02 -11.02
N GLN A 44 -15.50 -3.11 -11.78
CA GLN A 44 -16.72 -3.45 -12.51
C GLN A 44 -17.90 -3.74 -11.57
N TYR A 45 -17.64 -4.43 -10.44
CA TYR A 45 -18.62 -4.67 -9.39
C TYR A 45 -19.10 -3.36 -8.74
N LEU A 46 -18.19 -2.41 -8.49
CA LEU A 46 -18.54 -1.09 -7.95
C LEU A 46 -19.42 -0.28 -8.92
N GLU A 47 -19.22 -0.41 -10.23
CA GLU A 47 -20.09 0.22 -11.23
C GLU A 47 -21.46 -0.46 -11.32
N ASN A 48 -21.47 -1.79 -11.48
CA ASN A 48 -22.69 -2.58 -11.62
C ASN A 48 -22.48 -3.96 -10.97
N PRO A 49 -23.14 -4.24 -9.83
CA PRO A 49 -23.01 -5.54 -9.15
C PRO A 49 -23.42 -6.73 -10.02
N ASP A 50 -24.41 -6.57 -10.89
CA ASP A 50 -24.92 -7.63 -11.78
C ASP A 50 -23.98 -7.98 -12.94
N SER A 51 -22.90 -7.20 -13.13
CA SER A 51 -21.95 -7.42 -14.23
C SER A 51 -20.89 -8.48 -13.94
N VAL A 52 -20.78 -8.91 -12.68
CA VAL A 52 -19.84 -9.94 -12.23
C VAL A 52 -20.57 -11.19 -11.79
N ASP A 53 -19.90 -12.33 -11.86
CA ASP A 53 -20.47 -13.63 -11.48
C ASP A 53 -20.95 -13.64 -10.03
N GLU A 54 -22.02 -14.39 -9.75
CA GLU A 54 -22.66 -14.49 -8.44
C GLU A 54 -21.68 -14.86 -7.31
N GLN A 55 -20.70 -15.72 -7.61
CA GLN A 55 -19.65 -16.08 -6.66
C GLN A 55 -18.85 -14.85 -6.20
N TRP A 56 -18.48 -13.98 -7.12
CA TRP A 56 -17.74 -12.75 -6.82
C TRP A 56 -18.61 -11.71 -6.14
N GLN A 57 -19.89 -11.60 -6.52
CA GLN A 57 -20.84 -10.71 -5.84
C GLN A 57 -20.92 -11.00 -4.34
N GLN A 58 -21.02 -12.28 -3.97
CA GLN A 58 -21.08 -12.70 -2.56
C GLN A 58 -19.78 -12.38 -1.81
N GLN A 59 -18.62 -12.62 -2.45
CA GLN A 59 -17.32 -12.30 -1.86
C GLN A 59 -17.18 -10.78 -1.62
N PHE A 60 -17.47 -9.97 -2.64
CA PHE A 60 -17.33 -8.52 -2.57
C PHE A 60 -18.36 -7.86 -1.64
N ALA A 61 -19.60 -8.38 -1.58
CA ALA A 61 -20.60 -7.93 -0.62
C ALA A 61 -20.12 -8.13 0.83
N GLY A 62 -19.42 -9.24 1.12
CA GLY A 62 -18.80 -9.49 2.41
C GLY A 62 -17.76 -8.43 2.81
N LEU A 63 -16.98 -7.95 1.84
CA LEU A 63 -16.00 -6.89 2.07
C LEU A 63 -16.67 -5.55 2.36
N LEU A 64 -17.70 -5.18 1.58
CA LEU A 64 -18.37 -3.88 1.72
C LEU A 64 -19.05 -3.73 3.09
N ASN A 65 -19.59 -4.82 3.65
CA ASN A 65 -20.16 -4.82 5.00
C ASN A 65 -19.14 -4.53 6.12
N SER A 66 -17.84 -4.71 5.85
CA SER A 66 -16.77 -4.43 6.81
C SER A 66 -16.22 -3.00 6.71
N VAL A 67 -16.49 -2.30 5.61
CA VAL A 67 -15.97 -0.97 5.35
C VAL A 67 -17.02 0.07 5.76
N GLN A 68 -16.63 1.00 6.63
CA GLN A 68 -17.52 2.05 7.17
C GLN A 68 -17.79 3.19 6.18
N ASN A 69 -17.03 3.28 5.09
CA ASN A 69 -17.09 4.36 4.11
C ASN A 69 -17.41 3.81 2.72
N ASP A 70 -17.94 4.67 1.84
CA ASP A 70 -18.11 4.33 0.43
C ASP A 70 -16.76 4.04 -0.23
N GLU A 71 -16.66 2.91 -0.90
CA GLU A 71 -15.45 2.51 -1.64
C GLU A 71 -15.29 3.33 -2.91
N ILE A 72 -14.06 3.76 -3.18
CA ILE A 72 -13.73 4.61 -4.34
C ILE A 72 -12.95 3.77 -5.34
N ALA A 73 -13.38 3.77 -6.60
CA ALA A 73 -12.67 3.08 -7.69
C ALA A 73 -11.22 3.58 -7.80
N HIS A 74 -10.29 2.63 -7.87
CA HIS A 74 -8.86 2.93 -7.89
C HIS A 74 -8.43 3.69 -9.17
N SER A 75 -9.09 3.41 -10.29
CA SER A 75 -8.94 4.15 -11.54
C SER A 75 -9.25 5.65 -11.42
N ALA A 76 -10.23 6.04 -10.60
CA ALA A 76 -10.54 7.46 -10.35
C ALA A 76 -9.37 8.17 -9.68
N ILE A 77 -8.74 7.53 -8.69
CA ILE A 77 -7.57 8.06 -7.99
C ILE A 77 -6.37 8.16 -8.94
N LYS A 78 -6.12 7.13 -9.76
CA LYS A 78 -5.06 7.15 -10.79
C LYS A 78 -5.25 8.30 -11.76
N ASN A 79 -6.47 8.51 -12.25
CA ASN A 79 -6.78 9.57 -13.20
C ASN A 79 -6.62 10.95 -12.56
N TYR A 80 -7.06 11.14 -11.32
CA TYR A 80 -6.86 12.37 -10.56
C TYR A 80 -5.37 12.76 -10.47
N PHE A 81 -4.50 11.84 -10.07
CA PHE A 81 -3.06 12.10 -10.01
C PHE A 81 -2.42 12.31 -11.38
N LYS A 82 -2.90 11.59 -12.40
CA LYS A 82 -2.46 11.76 -13.79
C LYS A 82 -2.78 13.16 -14.30
N ASP A 83 -3.96 13.69 -13.98
CA ASP A 83 -4.39 15.01 -14.40
C ASP A 83 -3.67 16.13 -13.61
N ILE A 84 -3.41 15.95 -12.32
CA ILE A 84 -2.53 16.86 -11.55
C ILE A 84 -1.12 16.92 -12.17
N ALA A 85 -0.55 15.76 -12.52
CA ALA A 85 0.78 15.70 -13.13
C ALA A 85 0.80 16.42 -14.50
N ARG A 86 -0.29 16.35 -15.27
CA ARG A 86 -0.47 17.06 -16.55
C ARG A 86 -0.69 18.56 -16.35
N GLN A 87 -1.42 18.96 -15.32
CA GLN A 87 -1.75 20.36 -14.99
C GLN A 87 -0.59 21.13 -14.37
N LYS A 88 0.57 20.51 -14.13
CA LYS A 88 1.78 21.15 -13.59
C LYS A 88 2.37 22.31 -14.44
N LYS A 89 1.66 22.78 -15.46
CA LYS A 89 1.94 24.04 -16.18
C LYS A 89 0.97 25.20 -15.91
N SER A 90 -0.15 25.02 -15.21
CA SER A 90 -0.99 26.13 -14.76
C SER A 90 -2.10 25.61 -13.85
N SER A 91 -2.08 25.99 -12.58
CA SER A 91 -3.24 26.49 -11.81
C SER A 91 -3.11 26.19 -10.31
N ASN A 92 -3.51 27.20 -9.53
CA ASN A 92 -3.75 27.17 -8.10
C ASN A 92 -4.63 25.96 -7.75
N ILE A 93 -4.07 25.00 -7.03
CA ILE A 93 -4.82 23.89 -6.49
C ILE A 93 -5.65 24.44 -5.31
N GLN A 94 -6.98 24.50 -5.47
CA GLN A 94 -7.94 24.64 -4.37
C GLN A 94 -7.93 23.32 -3.57
N ILE A 95 -6.82 23.09 -2.86
CA ILE A 95 -6.66 21.97 -1.94
C ILE A 95 -7.52 22.31 -0.72
N VAL A 96 -8.43 21.41 -0.38
CA VAL A 96 -9.25 21.46 0.85
C VAL A 96 -8.35 21.89 2.01
N SER A 97 -8.75 22.95 2.73
CA SER A 97 -7.89 23.64 3.70
C SER A 97 -7.27 22.74 4.79
N THR A 98 -7.86 21.57 5.05
CA THR A 98 -7.32 20.54 5.95
C THR A 98 -6.09 19.85 5.38
N ASP A 99 -6.06 19.56 4.09
CA ASP A 99 -4.96 18.87 3.43
C ASP A 99 -3.74 19.79 3.27
N LEU A 100 -3.95 21.10 3.06
CA LEU A 100 -2.86 22.08 3.08
C LEU A 100 -2.16 22.15 4.43
N LYS A 101 -2.93 22.10 5.53
CA LYS A 101 -2.36 22.08 6.88
C LYS A 101 -1.58 20.79 7.11
N GLN A 102 -2.10 19.65 6.66
CA GLN A 102 -1.38 18.36 6.77
C GLN A 102 -0.09 18.37 5.96
N ILE A 103 -0.10 18.88 4.74
CA ILE A 103 1.09 19.05 3.91
C ILE A 103 2.08 20.01 4.59
N GLY A 104 1.60 21.12 5.16
CA GLY A 104 2.42 22.05 5.92
C GLY A 104 3.06 21.42 7.15
N VAL A 105 2.31 20.60 7.90
CA VAL A 105 2.82 19.84 9.05
C VAL A 105 3.89 18.85 8.61
N LEU A 106 3.67 18.11 7.51
CA LEU A 106 4.67 17.19 6.97
C LEU A 106 5.94 17.93 6.54
N GLN A 107 5.81 19.07 5.84
CA GLN A 107 6.95 19.91 5.45
C GLN A 107 7.71 20.43 6.68
N LEU A 108 7.01 20.86 7.72
CA LEU A 108 7.61 21.28 8.98
C LEU A 108 8.40 20.14 9.63
N ILE A 109 7.81 18.94 9.74
CA ILE A 109 8.47 17.76 10.29
C ILE A 109 9.74 17.45 9.48
N MET A 110 9.65 17.44 8.15
CA MET A 110 10.81 17.17 7.29
C MET A 110 11.89 18.24 7.46
N ALA A 111 11.51 19.52 7.54
CA ALA A 111 12.44 20.63 7.76
C ALA A 111 13.17 20.50 9.10
N TYR A 112 12.46 20.17 10.19
CA TYR A 112 13.06 19.95 11.51
C TYR A 112 13.94 18.69 11.55
N ARG A 113 13.56 17.62 10.86
CA ARG A 113 14.42 16.43 10.75
C ARG A 113 15.73 16.75 10.03
N LYS A 114 15.66 17.54 8.96
CA LYS A 114 16.84 17.88 8.15
C LYS A 114 17.72 18.95 8.80
N HIS A 115 17.12 20.01 9.36
CA HIS A 115 17.83 21.21 9.81
C HIS A 115 17.75 21.46 11.32
N GLY A 116 17.03 20.64 12.09
CA GLY A 116 16.84 20.84 13.53
C GLY A 116 18.13 20.84 14.34
N HIS A 117 19.18 20.17 13.85
CA HIS A 117 20.50 20.19 14.46
C HIS A 117 21.14 21.59 14.52
N ARG A 118 20.71 22.54 13.68
CA ARG A 118 21.21 23.93 13.67
C ARG A 118 20.64 24.78 14.80
N ILE A 119 19.38 24.52 15.16
CA ILE A 119 18.65 25.21 16.22
C ILE A 119 18.85 24.50 17.57
N ALA A 120 19.27 23.23 17.54
CA ALA A 120 19.52 22.45 18.74
C ALA A 120 20.65 23.05 19.58
N ARG A 121 20.38 23.21 20.89
CA ARG A 121 21.36 23.64 21.89
C ARG A 121 22.29 22.47 22.24
N THR A 122 23.22 22.18 21.34
CA THR A 122 24.18 21.08 21.48
C THR A 122 25.44 21.46 22.24
N ASP A 123 25.69 22.76 22.43
CA ASP A 123 26.86 23.27 23.13
C ASP A 123 26.61 23.32 24.66
N PRO A 124 27.25 22.43 25.46
CA PRO A 124 27.11 22.44 26.92
C PRO A 124 27.77 23.65 27.57
N LEU A 125 28.66 24.37 26.86
CA LEU A 125 29.34 25.56 27.37
C LEU A 125 28.54 26.85 27.08
N GLY A 126 27.53 26.79 26.22
CA GLY A 126 26.61 27.91 25.94
C GLY A 126 27.27 29.11 25.25
N ILE A 127 28.40 28.92 24.58
CA ILE A 127 29.19 30.02 24.00
C ILE A 127 28.68 30.34 22.59
N LYS A 128 28.22 29.32 21.85
CA LYS A 128 27.65 29.51 20.51
C LYS A 128 26.14 29.68 20.60
N LYS A 129 25.62 30.80 20.07
CA LYS A 129 24.18 30.94 19.84
C LYS A 129 23.78 30.15 18.57
N PRO A 130 22.60 29.51 18.56
CA PRO A 130 22.07 28.92 17.33
C PRO A 130 21.93 30.00 16.26
N GLU A 131 22.27 29.67 15.02
CA GLU A 131 22.18 30.60 13.88
C GLU A 131 20.70 30.80 13.50
N ASP A 132 20.28 32.06 13.34
CA ASP A 132 18.92 32.48 12.94
C ASP A 132 18.60 32.15 11.47
#